data_AF-A0A814V0R6-F1
#
_entry.id   AF-A0A814V0R6-F1
#
_cell.length_a   1.000
_cell.length_b   1.000
_cell.length_c   1.000
_cell.angle_alpha   90.00
_cell.angle_beta   90.00
_cell.angle_gamma   90.00
#
_symmetry.space_group_name_H-M   'P 1'
#
loop_
_entity.id
_entity.type
_entity.pdbx_description
1 polymer ?
#
loop_
_entity_poly.entity_id
_entity_poly.type
_entity_poly.pdbx_seq_one_letter_code
_entity_poly.pdbx_strand_id
1 'polypeptide(L)'
;MANSTNIYDYPKGTERYRVSGYGAIIVTLNKNDVVTLIDPEGKQAAELLIFDKRGNDLSNVKTVFNTLLSETSFDCSPISTNFLTILKTDDRRSLTEDIKIDLERIHSSLRQHHIDLFKKNDLKTLKLLNGNSMNSKEQFQINTDESLIAIIGCPGTEMIDHEENILPATEVLVFIQRSDYREQHSTLPPPILGCNIRLDLRIQSSTAQSYEIKAGEYIQIIDVDGKQCSDFLAFNNNNKDGEEEYGLDVTTTRTLNGIANPKPGVLYSKFFDSKMIPLVEIIQDTVGRHDTFGLACASKYYDDQGYFGHLNCTDNFNMQLKQYYPRIKPRSGWPAINFFYNTAFDRSMVLYLDEPWSRPGDYVLLRALTNIICASSACPDDIDAANGWNPTDIHVRVYDTTITPISKGIAYRITSDSVPRLTRETSFHPCTSQLTQTFVDYRNYWLATEYRNYGILDEYWGCREHVSIMDLSPLRKFEILGPDSENLLQITLTRSIKKMSIGQITYTAICSGE
;
A
#
# COMPACT_ATOMS: atom_id res chain seq x y z
N MET A 1 -26.45 6.27 -26.84
CA MET A 1 -25.48 5.24 -26.45
C MET A 1 -25.42 5.27 -24.94
N ALA A 2 -25.76 4.15 -24.30
CA ALA A 2 -25.96 4.07 -22.86
C ALA A 2 -24.66 4.40 -22.11
N ASN A 3 -24.76 5.29 -21.13
CA ASN A 3 -23.71 5.51 -20.13
C ASN A 3 -23.39 4.14 -19.51
N SER A 4 -22.22 3.61 -19.82
CA SER A 4 -21.60 2.56 -19.02
C SER A 4 -21.24 3.19 -17.68
N THR A 5 -22.21 3.29 -16.79
CA THR A 5 -21.94 3.42 -15.36
C THR A 5 -21.04 2.26 -15.00
N ASN A 6 -19.79 2.56 -14.65
CA ASN A 6 -18.88 1.61 -14.04
C ASN A 6 -19.64 0.85 -12.96
N ILE A 7 -19.68 -0.48 -13.08
CA ILE A 7 -20.41 -1.40 -12.19
C ILE A 7 -19.83 -1.38 -10.75
N TYR A 8 -18.81 -0.55 -10.50
CA TYR A 8 -18.05 -0.45 -9.25
C TYR A 8 -18.06 0.94 -8.60
N ASP A 9 -18.75 1.93 -9.16
CA ASP A 9 -18.79 3.27 -8.56
C ASP A 9 -19.90 3.37 -7.51
N TYR A 10 -19.49 3.38 -6.24
CA TYR A 10 -20.39 3.65 -5.11
C TYR A 10 -20.88 5.12 -5.13
N PRO A 11 -22.01 5.44 -4.48
CA PRO A 11 -22.48 6.82 -4.35
C PRO A 11 -21.39 7.73 -3.79
N LYS A 12 -21.26 8.96 -4.31
CA LYS A 12 -20.28 9.95 -3.82
C LYS A 12 -20.38 10.10 -2.29
N GLY A 13 -19.24 10.07 -1.62
CA GLY A 13 -19.15 10.12 -0.15
C GLY A 13 -19.36 8.79 0.57
N THR A 14 -19.31 7.66 -0.16
CA THR A 14 -19.28 6.32 0.44
C THR A 14 -17.85 5.87 0.67
N GLU A 15 -17.47 5.70 1.94
CA GLU A 15 -16.22 5.07 2.35
C GLU A 15 -16.42 3.56 2.49
N ARG A 16 -15.43 2.77 2.08
CA ARG A 16 -15.44 1.31 2.21
C ARG A 16 -14.27 0.86 3.08
N TYR A 17 -14.59 0.10 4.10
CA TYR A 17 -13.62 -0.55 4.98
C TYR A 17 -13.78 -2.06 4.91
N ARG A 18 -12.68 -2.79 5.08
CA ARG A 18 -12.66 -4.25 5.19
C ARG A 18 -12.17 -4.61 6.57
N VAL A 19 -12.99 -5.31 7.35
CA VAL A 19 -12.59 -5.83 8.65
C VAL A 19 -12.17 -7.27 8.45
N SER A 20 -10.88 -7.55 8.62
CA SER A 20 -10.37 -8.92 8.54
C SER A 20 -11.01 -9.80 9.61
N GLY A 21 -11.21 -11.08 9.33
CA GLY A 21 -11.55 -12.06 10.36
C GLY A 21 -10.50 -12.05 11.47
N TYR A 22 -10.95 -12.09 12.73
CA TYR A 22 -10.10 -11.89 13.91
C TYR A 22 -9.44 -10.49 14.01
N GLY A 23 -9.98 -9.50 13.29
CA GLY A 23 -9.50 -8.11 13.27
C GLY A 23 -10.51 -7.11 13.82
N ALA A 24 -10.09 -5.86 13.94
CA ALA A 24 -10.95 -4.74 14.29
C ALA A 24 -10.48 -3.45 13.61
N ILE A 25 -11.41 -2.54 13.32
CA ILE A 25 -11.12 -1.21 12.78
C ILE A 25 -11.73 -0.12 13.66
N ILE A 26 -11.22 1.11 13.52
CA ILE A 26 -11.78 2.31 14.16
C ILE A 26 -12.22 3.32 13.11
N VAL A 27 -13.41 3.88 13.29
CA VAL A 27 -14.00 4.89 12.41
C VAL A 27 -14.67 5.98 13.24
N THR A 28 -14.58 7.23 12.77
CA THR A 28 -15.35 8.33 13.35
C THR A 28 -16.69 8.41 12.63
N LEU A 29 -17.80 8.59 13.36
CA LEU A 29 -19.15 8.72 12.81
C LEU A 29 -19.76 10.06 13.20
N ASN A 30 -20.44 10.73 12.27
CA ASN A 30 -21.13 12.00 12.51
C ASN A 30 -22.65 11.83 12.36
N LYS A 31 -23.39 12.88 12.74
CA LYS A 31 -24.84 12.93 12.56
C LYS A 31 -25.23 12.58 11.13
N ASN A 32 -26.29 11.78 10.97
CA ASN A 32 -26.86 11.35 9.70
C ASN A 32 -25.97 10.45 8.84
N ASP A 33 -24.75 10.11 9.27
CA ASP A 33 -23.95 9.10 8.57
C ASP A 33 -24.69 7.76 8.57
N VAL A 34 -24.66 7.07 7.43
CA VAL A 34 -25.30 5.75 7.26
C VAL A 34 -24.22 4.69 7.19
N VAL A 35 -24.27 3.74 8.13
CA VAL A 35 -23.34 2.61 8.21
C VAL A 35 -24.05 1.35 7.73
N THR A 36 -23.39 0.61 6.85
CA THR A 36 -23.86 -0.66 6.31
C THR A 36 -22.78 -1.72 6.53
N LEU A 37 -23.12 -2.82 7.19
CA LEU A 37 -22.25 -3.98 7.32
C LEU A 37 -22.80 -5.11 6.44
N ILE A 38 -21.90 -5.78 5.73
CA ILE A 38 -22.23 -6.93 4.88
C ILE A 38 -21.26 -8.06 5.24
N ASP A 39 -21.79 -9.21 5.62
CA ASP A 39 -21.03 -10.47 5.69
C ASP A 39 -21.27 -11.25 4.37
N PRO A 40 -20.31 -11.21 3.43
CA PRO A 40 -20.48 -11.85 2.13
C PRO A 40 -20.58 -13.37 2.25
N GLU A 41 -19.91 -13.98 3.23
CA GLU A 41 -19.78 -15.43 3.35
C GLU A 41 -20.77 -16.04 4.35
N GLY A 42 -21.34 -15.23 5.23
CA GLY A 42 -22.33 -15.67 6.21
C GLY A 42 -21.77 -16.49 7.35
N LYS A 43 -20.51 -16.23 7.73
CA LYS A 43 -19.75 -16.99 8.73
C LYS A 43 -19.15 -16.09 9.82
N GLN A 44 -19.39 -14.77 9.75
CA GLN A 44 -18.75 -13.81 10.63
C GLN A 44 -19.78 -12.92 11.32
N ALA A 45 -19.85 -13.03 12.64
CA ALA A 45 -20.53 -12.04 13.47
C ALA A 45 -19.64 -10.79 13.63
N ALA A 46 -20.26 -9.61 13.73
CA ALA A 46 -19.59 -8.35 14.00
C ALA A 46 -20.00 -7.80 15.38
N GLU A 47 -19.06 -7.16 16.06
CA GLU A 47 -19.29 -6.46 17.32
C GLU A 47 -18.92 -4.99 17.18
N LEU A 48 -19.79 -4.10 17.65
CA LEU A 48 -19.61 -2.65 17.57
C LEU A 48 -19.54 -2.05 18.98
N LEU A 49 -18.45 -1.33 19.26
CA LEU A 49 -18.27 -0.46 20.42
C LEU A 49 -18.37 1.00 19.99
N ILE A 50 -19.07 1.82 20.75
CA ILE A 50 -19.22 3.25 20.46
C ILE A 50 -18.91 4.10 21.68
N PHE A 51 -18.10 5.13 21.46
CA PHE A 51 -17.72 6.10 22.46
C PHE A 51 -18.05 7.52 22.01
N ASP A 52 -18.38 8.40 22.96
CA ASP A 52 -18.36 9.84 22.71
C ASP A 52 -16.91 10.40 22.74
N LYS A 53 -16.74 11.68 22.37
CA LYS A 53 -15.42 12.35 22.43
C LYS A 53 -14.82 12.46 23.83
N ARG A 54 -15.63 12.25 24.88
CA ARG A 54 -15.23 12.29 26.29
C ARG A 54 -14.90 10.89 26.83
N GLY A 55 -15.04 9.85 26.00
CA GLY A 55 -14.75 8.47 26.34
C GLY A 55 -15.86 7.72 27.07
N ASN A 56 -17.10 8.23 27.10
CA ASN A 56 -18.25 7.50 27.66
C ASN A 56 -18.74 6.44 26.65
N ASP A 57 -19.09 5.25 27.16
CA ASP A 57 -19.62 4.16 26.34
C ASP A 57 -21.10 4.42 26.01
N LEU A 58 -21.40 4.56 24.72
CA LEU A 58 -22.75 4.80 24.19
C LEU A 58 -23.33 3.58 23.47
N SER A 59 -22.66 2.43 23.53
CA SER A 59 -23.05 1.21 22.80
C SER A 59 -24.45 0.72 23.20
N ASN A 60 -24.90 0.99 24.43
CA ASN A 60 -26.23 0.59 24.93
C ASN A 60 -27.31 1.68 24.74
N VAL A 61 -26.99 2.81 24.11
CA VAL A 61 -27.93 3.93 23.98
C VAL A 61 -28.69 3.82 22.66
N LYS A 62 -29.84 3.13 22.68
CA LYS A 62 -30.64 2.88 21.46
C LYS A 62 -31.04 4.15 20.70
N THR A 63 -31.17 5.30 21.37
CA THR A 63 -31.51 6.58 20.71
C THR A 63 -30.41 7.13 19.80
N VAL A 64 -29.19 6.60 19.90
CA VAL A 64 -28.07 6.94 19.02
C VAL A 64 -28.27 6.39 17.62
N PHE A 65 -29.04 5.30 17.47
CA PHE A 65 -29.19 4.56 16.23
C PHE A 65 -30.61 4.63 15.70
N ASN A 66 -30.74 5.02 14.43
CA ASN A 66 -31.98 4.84 13.66
C ASN A 66 -31.80 3.64 12.74
N THR A 67 -32.61 2.62 12.93
CA THR A 67 -32.62 1.42 12.09
C THR A 67 -33.16 1.75 10.71
N LEU A 68 -32.44 1.39 9.65
CA LEU A 68 -32.90 1.60 8.26
C LEU A 68 -33.41 0.33 7.57
N LEU A 69 -33.05 -0.84 8.10
CA LEU A 69 -33.54 -2.15 7.66
C LEU A 69 -34.30 -2.84 8.81
N SER A 70 -35.39 -3.53 8.49
CA SER A 70 -36.21 -4.24 9.48
C SER A 70 -35.48 -5.40 10.17
N GLU A 71 -34.42 -5.90 9.56
CA GLU A 71 -33.63 -7.05 10.04
C GLU A 71 -32.51 -6.65 11.01
N THR A 72 -32.17 -5.35 11.10
CA THR A 72 -31.11 -4.88 12.00
C THR A 72 -31.62 -4.89 13.46
N SER A 73 -31.06 -5.76 14.30
CA SER A 73 -31.35 -5.85 15.73
C SER A 73 -30.19 -5.35 16.58
N PHE A 74 -30.44 -4.37 17.46
CA PHE A 74 -29.43 -3.87 18.40
C PHE A 74 -29.45 -4.65 19.72
N ASP A 75 -28.94 -5.88 19.67
CA ASP A 75 -28.79 -6.72 20.86
C ASP A 75 -27.48 -6.36 21.58
N CYS A 76 -27.63 -5.68 22.72
CA CYS A 76 -26.51 -5.35 23.58
C CYS A 76 -26.14 -6.55 24.44
N SER A 77 -24.89 -6.98 24.36
CA SER A 77 -24.33 -8.03 25.21
C SER A 77 -22.97 -7.62 25.76
N PRO A 78 -22.46 -8.29 26.81
CA PRO A 78 -21.08 -8.12 27.22
C PRO A 78 -20.16 -8.42 26.04
N ILE A 79 -19.09 -7.62 25.92
CA ILE A 79 -18.06 -7.82 24.89
C ILE A 79 -17.57 -9.28 24.87
N SER A 80 -17.44 -9.87 23.68
CA SER A 80 -16.93 -11.24 23.58
C SER A 80 -15.49 -11.33 24.08
N THR A 81 -15.14 -12.49 24.65
CA THR A 81 -13.76 -12.79 25.08
C THR A 81 -12.78 -12.68 23.91
N ASN A 82 -13.20 -13.08 22.72
CA ASN A 82 -12.41 -12.99 21.50
C ASN A 82 -12.18 -11.54 21.08
N PHE A 83 -13.22 -10.69 21.10
CA PHE A 83 -13.04 -9.27 20.76
C PHE A 83 -12.15 -8.54 21.77
N LEU A 84 -12.33 -8.81 23.08
CA LEU A 84 -11.43 -8.33 24.12
C LEU A 84 -9.99 -8.79 23.90
N THR A 85 -9.80 -10.04 23.48
CA THR A 85 -8.46 -10.59 23.21
C THR A 85 -7.83 -9.84 22.04
N ILE A 86 -8.53 -9.68 20.92
CA ILE A 86 -8.06 -8.90 19.75
C ILE A 86 -7.59 -7.51 20.16
N LEU A 87 -8.35 -6.80 21.01
CA LEU A 87 -7.99 -5.46 21.47
C LEU A 87 -6.83 -5.45 22.49
N LYS A 88 -6.61 -6.54 23.22
CA LYS A 88 -5.57 -6.71 24.27
C LYS A 88 -4.27 -7.31 23.77
N THR A 89 -4.24 -7.93 22.60
CA THR A 89 -3.09 -8.73 22.16
C THR A 89 -1.82 -7.87 22.06
N ASP A 90 -0.93 -8.03 23.04
CA ASP A 90 0.45 -7.52 23.01
C ASP A 90 1.36 -8.40 22.13
N ASP A 91 1.02 -9.68 21.96
CA ASP A 91 1.75 -10.59 21.08
C ASP A 91 1.36 -10.40 19.61
N ARG A 92 1.98 -9.39 19.00
CA ARG A 92 1.76 -9.01 17.60
C ARG A 92 2.49 -9.90 16.61
N ARG A 93 3.08 -11.03 17.01
CA ARG A 93 3.92 -11.85 16.11
C ARG A 93 3.11 -12.73 15.16
N SER A 94 1.97 -13.26 15.61
CA SER A 94 1.07 -14.12 14.82
C SER A 94 0.06 -13.34 13.96
N LEU A 95 -0.17 -12.06 14.26
CA LEU A 95 -1.14 -11.21 13.54
C LEU A 95 -0.62 -10.77 12.17
N THR A 96 -1.54 -10.62 11.22
CA THR A 96 -1.25 -10.00 9.92
C THR A 96 -0.92 -8.51 10.11
N GLU A 97 -0.12 -7.94 9.22
CA GLU A 97 0.33 -6.54 9.36
C GLU A 97 -0.84 -5.54 9.31
N ASP A 98 -1.89 -5.84 8.53
CA ASP A 98 -3.10 -5.02 8.45
C ASP A 98 -3.78 -4.91 9.82
N ILE A 99 -3.94 -6.06 10.51
CA ILE A 99 -4.53 -6.09 11.86
C ILE A 99 -3.65 -5.32 12.85
N LYS A 100 -2.32 -5.37 12.72
CA LYS A 100 -1.42 -4.60 13.59
C LYS A 100 -1.58 -3.10 13.39
N ILE A 101 -1.59 -2.63 12.14
CA ILE A 101 -1.76 -1.22 11.81
C ILE A 101 -3.11 -0.72 12.33
N ASP A 102 -4.17 -1.49 12.14
CA ASP A 102 -5.51 -1.12 12.61
C ASP A 102 -5.58 -1.11 14.15
N LEU A 103 -4.98 -2.09 14.83
CA LEU A 103 -4.87 -2.10 16.30
C LEU A 103 -4.04 -0.93 16.83
N GLU A 104 -2.96 -0.55 16.15
CA GLU A 104 -2.16 0.63 16.51
C GLU A 104 -2.97 1.92 16.35
N ARG A 105 -3.74 2.05 15.27
CA ARG A 105 -4.66 3.18 15.06
C ARG A 105 -5.73 3.23 16.14
N ILE A 106 -6.32 2.08 16.50
CA ILE A 106 -7.27 1.94 17.60
C ILE A 106 -6.62 2.44 18.91
N HIS A 107 -5.46 1.88 19.29
CA HIS A 107 -4.77 2.24 20.53
C HIS A 107 -4.35 3.72 20.58
N SER A 108 -3.85 4.27 19.46
CA SER A 108 -3.46 5.68 19.36
C SER A 108 -4.67 6.61 19.53
N SER A 109 -5.77 6.31 18.84
CA SER A 109 -7.01 7.09 18.94
C SER A 109 -7.61 7.02 20.35
N LEU A 110 -7.64 5.83 20.96
CA LEU A 110 -8.08 5.66 22.34
C LEU A 110 -7.24 6.47 23.33
N ARG A 111 -5.91 6.52 23.16
CA ARG A 111 -5.01 7.36 23.98
C ARG A 111 -5.29 8.85 23.78
N GLN A 112 -5.48 9.29 22.54
CA GLN A 112 -5.79 10.67 22.20
C GLN A 112 -7.12 11.13 22.84
N HIS A 113 -8.10 10.23 22.93
CA HIS A 113 -9.41 10.51 23.51
C HIS A 113 -9.52 10.11 25.00
N HIS A 114 -8.40 9.78 25.66
CA HIS A 114 -8.33 9.38 27.06
C HIS A 114 -9.27 8.20 27.44
N ILE A 115 -9.49 7.28 26.50
CA ILE A 115 -10.36 6.11 26.67
C ILE A 115 -9.51 4.93 27.15
N ASP A 116 -9.70 4.54 28.40
CA ASP A 116 -9.07 3.34 28.97
C ASP A 116 -10.04 2.15 28.91
N LEU A 117 -9.95 1.36 27.84
CA LEU A 117 -10.77 0.16 27.64
C LEU A 117 -10.55 -0.88 28.75
N PHE A 118 -9.36 -0.91 29.37
CA PHE A 118 -8.94 -2.01 30.24
C PHE A 118 -9.24 -1.78 31.72
N LYS A 119 -9.63 -0.56 32.11
CA LYS A 119 -10.18 -0.28 33.46
C LYS A 119 -11.69 -0.45 33.56
N LYS A 120 -12.40 -0.52 32.43
CA LYS A 120 -13.86 -0.66 32.39
C LYS A 120 -14.23 -2.14 32.37
N ASN A 121 -14.63 -2.69 33.51
CA ASN A 121 -15.01 -4.11 33.63
C ASN A 121 -16.37 -4.46 32.99
N ASP A 122 -17.18 -3.47 32.60
CA ASP A 122 -18.56 -3.65 32.10
C ASP A 122 -18.76 -3.10 30.68
N LEU A 123 -17.79 -3.27 29.77
CA LEU A 123 -17.96 -2.86 28.37
C LEU A 123 -19.07 -3.69 27.69
N LYS A 124 -20.00 -2.99 27.04
CA LYS A 124 -21.09 -3.61 26.28
C LYS A 124 -20.87 -3.39 24.80
N THR A 125 -21.10 -4.42 24.00
CA THR A 125 -21.04 -4.37 22.53
C THR A 125 -22.42 -4.54 21.94
N LEU A 126 -22.65 -3.85 20.83
CA LEU A 126 -23.74 -4.17 19.92
C LEU A 126 -23.32 -5.34 19.06
N LYS A 127 -24.05 -6.45 19.12
CA LYS A 127 -23.89 -7.55 18.18
C LYS A 127 -24.64 -7.22 16.90
N LEU A 128 -23.91 -7.24 15.80
CA LEU A 128 -24.39 -6.99 14.46
C LEU A 128 -23.97 -8.18 13.60
N LEU A 129 -24.84 -8.66 12.73
CA LEU A 129 -24.65 -9.88 11.93
C LEU A 129 -24.57 -11.13 12.81
N ASN A 130 -25.40 -12.12 12.50
CA ASN A 130 -25.43 -13.37 13.25
C ASN A 130 -24.47 -14.44 12.71
N GLY A 131 -23.75 -14.16 11.61
CA GLY A 131 -22.78 -15.08 11.00
C GLY A 131 -23.38 -16.42 10.55
N ASN A 132 -24.67 -16.43 10.19
CA ASN A 132 -25.41 -17.65 9.82
C ASN A 132 -25.91 -17.65 8.38
N SER A 133 -25.92 -16.50 7.70
CA SER A 133 -26.49 -16.35 6.36
C SER A 133 -25.57 -15.56 5.43
N MET A 134 -25.32 -16.15 4.26
CA MET A 134 -24.49 -15.57 3.21
C MET A 134 -25.10 -14.25 2.70
N ASN A 135 -24.26 -13.24 2.47
CA ASN A 135 -24.67 -11.88 2.11
C ASN A 135 -25.65 -11.24 3.11
N SER A 136 -25.56 -11.59 4.40
CA SER A 136 -26.34 -10.90 5.43
C SER A 136 -25.92 -9.43 5.53
N LYS A 137 -26.91 -8.56 5.71
CA LYS A 137 -26.74 -7.10 5.65
C LYS A 137 -27.44 -6.45 6.82
N GLU A 138 -26.72 -5.61 7.53
CA GLU A 138 -27.29 -4.72 8.55
C GLU A 138 -26.97 -3.26 8.23
N GLN A 139 -27.95 -2.38 8.45
CA GLN A 139 -27.84 -0.97 8.13
C GLN A 139 -28.49 -0.10 9.18
N PHE A 140 -27.78 0.97 9.57
CA PHE A 140 -28.25 1.93 10.56
C PHE A 140 -27.71 3.34 10.29
N GLN A 141 -28.41 4.33 10.82
CA GLN A 141 -28.06 5.74 10.73
C GLN A 141 -27.75 6.31 12.12
N ILE A 142 -26.77 7.20 12.20
CA ILE A 142 -26.40 7.89 13.44
C ILE A 142 -27.31 9.11 13.67
N ASN A 143 -27.92 9.16 14.86
CA ASN A 143 -28.90 10.17 15.25
C ASN A 143 -28.41 11.08 16.40
N THR A 144 -27.11 11.37 16.44
CA THR A 144 -26.50 12.25 17.46
C THR A 144 -25.83 13.45 16.83
N ASP A 145 -25.97 14.63 17.45
CA ASP A 145 -25.27 15.84 17.02
C ASP A 145 -23.76 15.81 17.34
N GLU A 146 -23.34 14.97 18.27
CA GLU A 146 -21.94 14.78 18.60
C GLU A 146 -21.28 13.74 17.67
N SER A 147 -20.01 13.96 17.29
CA SER A 147 -19.23 12.94 16.59
C SER A 147 -18.86 11.81 17.55
N LEU A 148 -19.01 10.59 17.07
CA LEU A 148 -18.80 9.35 17.80
C LEU A 148 -17.53 8.65 17.30
N ILE A 149 -16.90 7.88 18.18
CA ILE A 149 -15.80 6.99 17.86
C ILE A 149 -16.33 5.56 17.90
N ALA A 150 -16.34 4.88 16.76
CA ALA A 150 -16.84 3.53 16.61
C ALA A 150 -15.70 2.54 16.36
N ILE A 151 -15.66 1.44 17.10
CA ILE A 151 -14.74 0.31 16.87
C ILE A 151 -15.58 -0.88 16.42
N ILE A 152 -15.31 -1.38 15.22
CA ILE A 152 -16.00 -2.53 14.63
C ILE A 152 -15.03 -3.71 14.64
N GLY A 153 -15.36 -4.75 15.38
CA GLY A 153 -14.57 -5.99 15.49
C GLY A 153 -15.25 -7.18 14.85
N CYS A 154 -14.44 -8.10 14.33
CA CYS A 154 -14.86 -9.41 13.82
C CYS A 154 -14.24 -10.51 14.70
N PRO A 155 -14.86 -10.85 15.85
CA PRO A 155 -14.27 -11.71 16.87
C PRO A 155 -14.33 -13.21 16.56
N GLY A 156 -14.26 -13.57 15.27
CA GLY A 156 -14.38 -14.95 14.80
C GLY A 156 -13.45 -15.91 15.55
N THR A 157 -13.73 -17.20 15.45
CA THR A 157 -12.94 -18.22 16.15
C THR A 157 -11.61 -18.47 15.43
N GLU A 158 -10.53 -18.57 16.20
CA GLU A 158 -9.27 -19.05 15.69
C GLU A 158 -9.41 -20.52 15.31
N MET A 159 -8.96 -20.88 14.11
CA MET A 159 -8.95 -22.28 13.69
C MET A 159 -7.76 -22.97 14.33
N ILE A 160 -8.02 -23.75 15.37
CA ILE A 160 -7.03 -24.64 15.99
C ILE A 160 -7.29 -26.04 15.41
N ASP A 161 -6.34 -26.56 14.63
CA ASP A 161 -6.24 -27.90 14.04
C ASP A 161 -7.54 -28.71 13.86
N HIS A 162 -7.94 -28.91 12.60
CA HIS A 162 -8.75 -30.04 12.07
C HIS A 162 -10.01 -30.47 12.84
N GLU A 163 -10.56 -29.67 13.75
CA GLU A 163 -11.91 -29.93 14.27
C GLU A 163 -12.92 -29.70 13.14
N GLU A 164 -13.65 -30.77 12.79
CA GLU A 164 -14.44 -30.92 11.55
C GLU A 164 -15.56 -29.89 11.31
N ASN A 165 -15.74 -28.87 12.17
CA ASN A 165 -16.82 -27.88 12.08
C ASN A 165 -16.43 -26.43 12.39
N ILE A 166 -15.14 -26.09 12.50
CA ILE A 166 -14.72 -24.69 12.69
C ILE A 166 -14.40 -24.07 11.32
N LEU A 167 -15.31 -23.22 10.85
CA LEU A 167 -15.07 -22.41 9.65
C LEU A 167 -14.14 -21.23 9.99
N PRO A 168 -13.21 -20.85 9.08
CA PRO A 168 -12.34 -19.71 9.31
C PRO A 168 -13.15 -18.41 9.45
N ALA A 169 -12.67 -17.51 10.30
CA ALA A 169 -13.19 -16.15 10.40
C ALA A 169 -13.06 -15.44 9.03
N THR A 170 -14.19 -14.99 8.47
CA THR A 170 -14.26 -14.34 7.15
C THR A 170 -14.23 -12.82 7.28
N GLU A 171 -13.99 -12.11 6.19
CA GLU A 171 -14.02 -10.64 6.19
C GLU A 171 -15.45 -10.10 6.24
N VAL A 172 -15.64 -8.97 6.92
CA VAL A 172 -16.88 -8.19 6.89
C VAL A 172 -16.60 -6.88 6.16
N LEU A 173 -17.47 -6.54 5.21
CA LEU A 173 -17.41 -5.28 4.47
C LEU A 173 -18.23 -4.23 5.20
N VAL A 174 -17.62 -3.07 5.48
CA VAL A 174 -18.28 -1.94 6.12
C VAL A 174 -18.31 -0.76 5.15
N PHE A 175 -19.50 -0.23 4.90
CA PHE A 175 -19.71 0.97 4.09
C PHE A 175 -20.22 2.10 4.97
N ILE A 176 -19.62 3.28 4.86
CA ILE A 176 -20.05 4.49 5.57
C ILE A 176 -20.37 5.55 4.53
N GLN A 177 -21.65 5.90 4.42
CA GLN A 177 -22.09 7.01 3.58
C GLN A 177 -22.13 8.28 4.43
N ARG A 178 -21.25 9.23 4.12
CA ARG A 178 -21.10 10.50 4.84
C ARG A 178 -22.23 11.47 4.52
N SER A 179 -22.75 12.14 5.55
CA SER A 179 -23.81 13.15 5.39
C SER A 179 -23.28 14.53 4.96
N ASP A 180 -22.14 14.97 5.50
CA ASP A 180 -21.38 16.17 5.09
C ASP A 180 -20.13 15.74 4.32
N TYR A 181 -20.34 15.19 3.11
CA TYR A 181 -19.24 14.88 2.20
C TYR A 181 -18.65 16.20 1.67
N ARG A 182 -17.50 16.58 2.21
CA ARG A 182 -16.57 17.48 1.54
C ARG A 182 -15.54 16.61 0.85
N GLU A 183 -15.09 17.01 -0.35
CA GLU A 183 -13.88 16.44 -0.95
C GLU A 183 -12.72 16.71 0.02
N GLN A 184 -12.51 15.79 0.96
CA GLN A 184 -11.39 15.82 1.87
C GLN A 184 -10.19 15.39 1.04
N HIS A 185 -9.28 16.32 0.77
CA HIS A 185 -7.92 15.97 0.42
C HIS A 185 -7.40 15.00 1.48
N SER A 186 -6.80 13.94 0.97
CA SER A 186 -6.46 12.76 1.76
C SER A 186 -5.53 13.12 2.90
N THR A 187 -5.79 12.57 4.09
CA THR A 187 -4.88 12.74 5.22
C THR A 187 -3.54 12.08 4.88
N LEU A 188 -2.47 12.87 4.91
CA LEU A 188 -1.13 12.38 4.62
C LEU A 188 -0.77 11.22 5.57
N PRO A 189 -0.03 10.19 5.09
CA PRO A 189 0.43 9.13 5.96
C PRO A 189 1.29 9.71 7.10
N PRO A 190 1.25 9.11 8.30
CA PRO A 190 2.10 9.57 9.39
C PRO A 190 3.57 9.49 8.97
N PRO A 191 4.44 10.38 9.48
CA PRO A 191 5.87 10.30 9.24
C PRO A 191 6.43 8.93 9.65
N ILE A 192 7.50 8.49 8.98
CA ILE A 192 8.16 7.24 9.32
C ILE A 192 8.68 7.32 10.77
N LEU A 193 8.23 6.38 11.60
CA LEU A 193 8.50 6.37 13.04
C LEU A 193 10.00 6.26 13.31
N GLY A 194 10.53 7.17 14.15
CA GLY A 194 11.94 7.20 14.53
C GLY A 194 12.84 8.09 13.67
N CYS A 195 12.31 8.71 12.61
CA CYS A 195 13.06 9.65 11.77
C CYS A 195 12.61 11.10 12.02
N ASN A 196 13.57 12.04 12.11
CA ASN A 196 13.22 13.46 12.15
C ASN A 196 13.01 13.99 10.72
N ILE A 197 11.94 14.77 10.53
CA ILE A 197 11.67 15.45 9.26
C ILE A 197 12.53 16.72 9.21
N ARG A 198 13.45 16.77 8.25
CA ARG A 198 14.28 17.95 7.98
C ARG A 198 13.58 18.94 7.06
N LEU A 199 12.84 18.42 6.09
CA LEU A 199 12.15 19.21 5.08
C LEU A 199 10.79 18.60 4.80
N ASP A 200 9.76 19.42 4.81
CA ASP A 200 8.38 19.03 4.55
C ASP A 200 7.79 19.99 3.51
N LEU A 201 7.61 19.53 2.28
CA LEU A 201 7.20 20.34 1.14
C LEU A 201 5.93 19.81 0.49
N ARG A 202 4.98 20.71 0.25
CA ARG A 202 3.80 20.45 -0.58
C ARG A 202 4.02 21.11 -1.93
N ILE A 203 4.10 20.29 -2.97
CA ILE A 203 4.20 20.75 -4.36
C ILE A 203 2.77 20.83 -4.88
N GLN A 204 2.31 22.07 -5.10
CA GLN A 204 0.98 22.32 -5.62
C GLN A 204 0.84 21.76 -7.04
N SER A 205 -0.37 21.34 -7.41
CA SER A 205 -0.74 20.93 -8.77
C SER A 205 -0.12 21.88 -9.81
N SER A 206 0.46 21.32 -10.87
CA SER A 206 1.04 22.08 -11.98
C SER A 206 2.25 22.95 -11.62
N THR A 207 2.93 22.68 -10.50
CA THR A 207 4.16 23.37 -10.09
C THR A 207 5.34 22.42 -9.86
N ALA A 208 6.54 22.97 -9.75
CA ALA A 208 7.74 22.24 -9.36
C ALA A 208 8.46 22.94 -8.20
N GLN A 209 9.19 22.16 -7.42
CA GLN A 209 10.11 22.67 -6.39
C GLN A 209 11.44 21.93 -6.46
N SER A 210 12.51 22.66 -6.14
CA SER A 210 13.86 22.11 -6.03
C SER A 210 14.35 22.17 -4.59
N TYR A 211 15.15 21.20 -4.19
CA TYR A 211 15.62 21.02 -2.82
C TYR A 211 16.97 20.28 -2.81
N GLU A 212 17.82 20.64 -1.86
CA GLU A 212 19.16 20.04 -1.71
C GLU A 212 19.14 18.91 -0.68
N ILE A 213 19.84 17.81 -0.95
CA ILE A 213 19.84 16.62 -0.11
C ILE A 213 21.28 16.19 0.12
N LYS A 214 21.60 15.87 1.37
CA LYS A 214 22.93 15.38 1.77
C LYS A 214 23.01 13.87 1.61
N ALA A 215 24.21 13.37 1.39
CA ALA A 215 24.46 11.93 1.34
C ALA A 215 23.96 11.24 2.63
N GLY A 216 23.18 10.18 2.47
CA GLY A 216 22.58 9.38 3.54
C GLY A 216 21.14 9.77 3.92
N GLU A 217 20.66 10.95 3.54
CA GLU A 217 19.28 11.38 3.81
C GLU A 217 18.26 10.56 2.98
N TYR A 218 17.03 10.47 3.49
CA TYR A 218 15.94 9.76 2.82
C TYR A 218 14.92 10.75 2.27
N ILE A 219 14.43 10.47 1.06
CA ILE A 219 13.45 11.28 0.32
C ILE A 219 12.19 10.45 0.17
N GLN A 220 11.07 10.93 0.68
CA GLN A 220 9.77 10.29 0.51
C GLN A 220 8.91 11.18 -0.37
N ILE A 221 8.55 10.65 -1.55
CA ILE A 221 7.62 11.29 -2.49
C ILE A 221 6.29 10.58 -2.31
N ILE A 222 5.27 11.33 -1.91
CA ILE A 222 3.94 10.84 -1.53
C ILE A 222 2.92 11.41 -2.51
N ASP A 223 2.14 10.52 -3.11
CA ASP A 223 0.93 10.90 -3.83
C ASP A 223 -0.18 11.18 -2.80
N VAL A 224 -0.69 12.40 -2.78
CA VAL A 224 -1.61 12.83 -1.73
C VAL A 224 -2.99 12.30 -2.03
N ASP A 225 -3.53 12.62 -3.19
CA ASP A 225 -4.92 12.35 -3.55
C ASP A 225 -5.06 11.14 -4.48
N GLY A 226 -3.94 10.48 -4.80
CA GLY A 226 -3.90 9.34 -5.68
C GLY A 226 -3.93 9.75 -7.14
N LYS A 227 -3.51 8.83 -8.00
CA LYS A 227 -3.46 8.99 -9.45
C LYS A 227 -2.59 10.15 -9.96
N GLN A 228 -1.79 10.80 -9.13
CA GLN A 228 -0.92 11.89 -9.57
C GLN A 228 0.48 11.38 -9.90
N CYS A 229 0.97 11.70 -11.09
CA CYS A 229 2.35 11.44 -11.48
C CYS A 229 3.29 12.56 -11.00
N SER A 230 4.50 12.15 -10.64
CA SER A 230 5.56 13.07 -10.25
C SER A 230 6.85 12.82 -11.03
N ASP A 231 7.29 13.82 -11.78
CA ASP A 231 8.58 13.78 -12.45
C ASP A 231 9.67 14.14 -11.43
N PHE A 232 10.77 13.37 -11.44
CA PHE A 232 11.87 13.53 -10.51
C PHE A 232 13.20 13.67 -11.24
N LEU A 233 13.94 14.72 -10.86
CA LEU A 233 15.30 15.01 -11.31
C LEU A 233 16.26 14.95 -10.14
N ALA A 234 17.46 14.43 -10.37
CA ALA A 234 18.56 14.45 -9.42
C ALA A 234 19.87 14.79 -10.12
N PHE A 235 20.65 15.69 -9.52
CA PHE A 235 21.93 16.17 -10.03
C PHE A 235 22.99 16.04 -8.95
N ASN A 236 24.20 15.65 -9.32
CA ASN A 236 25.32 15.56 -8.37
C ASN A 236 25.78 16.97 -7.93
N ASN A 237 25.79 17.24 -6.63
CA ASN A 237 26.16 18.55 -6.05
C ASN A 237 27.66 18.68 -5.72
N ASN A 238 28.49 17.65 -6.00
CA ASN A 238 29.92 17.69 -5.70
C ASN A 238 30.77 18.33 -6.82
N ASN A 239 30.16 18.72 -7.95
CA ASN A 239 30.90 19.31 -9.06
C ASN A 239 31.25 20.78 -8.80
N LYS A 240 32.48 21.17 -9.18
CA LYS A 240 32.94 22.56 -9.08
C LYS A 240 32.30 23.40 -10.18
N ASP A 241 32.14 24.71 -9.93
CA ASP A 241 31.59 25.67 -10.88
C ASP A 241 32.30 25.58 -12.25
N GLY A 242 31.58 25.16 -13.29
CA GLY A 242 32.07 25.07 -14.68
C GLY A 242 32.26 23.66 -15.25
N GLU A 243 32.13 22.60 -14.46
CA GLU A 243 32.04 21.22 -14.98
C GLU A 243 30.67 20.96 -15.62
N GLU A 244 30.61 20.01 -16.58
CA GLU A 244 29.34 19.61 -17.21
C GLU A 244 28.32 19.12 -16.17
N GLU A 245 27.04 19.33 -16.45
CA GLU A 245 25.95 18.85 -15.60
C GLU A 245 25.83 17.33 -15.70
N TYR A 246 26.02 16.64 -14.58
CA TYR A 246 25.82 15.19 -14.46
C TYR A 246 24.52 14.95 -13.70
N GLY A 247 23.43 14.98 -14.46
CA GLY A 247 22.10 14.60 -13.99
C GLY A 247 21.89 13.09 -14.10
N LEU A 248 20.80 12.65 -13.50
CA LEU A 248 20.30 11.28 -13.60
C LEU A 248 20.14 10.87 -15.07
N ASP A 249 20.74 9.74 -15.45
CA ASP A 249 20.65 9.19 -16.79
C ASP A 249 19.97 7.81 -16.76
N VAL A 250 18.78 7.75 -17.35
CA VAL A 250 17.96 6.54 -17.48
C VAL A 250 18.64 5.49 -18.37
N THR A 251 19.44 5.91 -19.36
CA THR A 251 20.10 4.99 -20.29
C THR A 251 21.26 4.25 -19.61
N THR A 252 22.11 5.00 -18.91
CA THR A 252 23.18 4.41 -18.08
C THR A 252 22.59 3.53 -16.99
N THR A 253 21.53 3.98 -16.33
CA THR A 253 20.84 3.19 -15.30
C THR A 253 20.35 1.85 -15.86
N ARG A 254 19.63 1.84 -16.99
CA ARG A 254 19.14 0.61 -17.63
C ARG A 254 20.28 -0.31 -18.07
N THR A 255 21.38 0.26 -18.55
CA THR A 255 22.55 -0.51 -19.01
C THR A 255 23.24 -1.22 -17.86
N LEU A 256 23.45 -0.53 -16.74
CA LEU A 256 24.14 -1.09 -15.57
C LEU A 256 23.25 -2.06 -14.79
N ASN A 257 21.95 -1.76 -14.70
CA ASN A 257 21.01 -2.57 -13.96
C ASN A 257 20.45 -3.76 -14.76
N GLY A 258 20.45 -3.69 -16.10
CA GLY A 258 19.82 -4.71 -16.94
C GLY A 258 18.29 -4.78 -16.83
N ILE A 259 17.67 -3.82 -16.15
CA ILE A 259 16.22 -3.69 -15.94
C ILE A 259 15.79 -2.27 -16.33
N ALA A 260 14.61 -2.16 -16.94
CA ALA A 260 14.01 -0.88 -17.31
C ALA A 260 13.77 0.04 -16.11
N ASN A 261 13.05 -0.45 -15.10
CA ASN A 261 12.67 0.32 -13.92
C ASN A 261 13.31 -0.30 -12.66
N PRO A 262 14.26 0.37 -11.99
CA PRO A 262 14.84 -0.09 -10.73
C PRO A 262 13.76 -0.37 -9.68
N LYS A 263 13.98 -1.39 -8.83
CA LYS A 263 13.05 -1.77 -7.75
C LYS A 263 13.80 -1.89 -6.41
N PRO A 264 13.12 -1.62 -5.27
CA PRO A 264 13.74 -1.76 -3.95
C PRO A 264 14.23 -3.19 -3.68
N GLY A 265 15.37 -3.30 -2.98
CA GLY A 265 15.88 -4.54 -2.38
C GLY A 265 16.60 -5.56 -3.28
N VAL A 266 16.89 -5.23 -4.54
CA VAL A 266 17.70 -6.06 -5.46
C VAL A 266 19.06 -5.40 -5.74
N LEU A 267 20.02 -6.13 -6.34
CA LEU A 267 21.31 -5.65 -6.89
C LEU A 267 21.17 -4.38 -7.78
N TYR A 268 19.96 -4.07 -8.24
CA TYR A 268 19.59 -3.10 -9.26
C TYR A 268 18.63 -2.01 -8.75
N SER A 269 18.84 -1.53 -7.53
CA SER A 269 18.00 -0.51 -6.87
C SER A 269 18.48 0.94 -7.07
N LYS A 270 19.60 1.15 -7.77
CA LYS A 270 20.29 2.44 -7.86
C LYS A 270 20.06 3.12 -9.20
N PHE A 271 19.97 4.44 -9.17
CA PHE A 271 20.03 5.28 -10.35
C PHE A 271 21.41 5.92 -10.48
N PHE A 272 21.87 6.04 -11.72
CA PHE A 272 23.21 6.49 -12.05
C PHE A 272 23.18 7.78 -12.88
N ASP A 273 24.23 8.57 -12.78
CA ASP A 273 24.51 9.64 -13.73
C ASP A 273 25.21 9.10 -14.99
N SER A 274 25.48 9.98 -15.97
CA SER A 274 26.20 9.60 -17.19
C SER A 274 27.68 9.25 -16.98
N LYS A 275 28.23 9.47 -15.78
CA LYS A 275 29.56 9.00 -15.34
C LYS A 275 29.51 7.65 -14.64
N MET A 276 28.34 7.00 -14.60
CA MET A 276 28.12 5.74 -13.88
C MET A 276 28.29 5.86 -12.35
N ILE A 277 28.15 7.07 -11.80
CA ILE A 277 28.17 7.31 -10.36
C ILE A 277 26.75 7.16 -9.82
N PRO A 278 26.54 6.36 -8.75
CA PRO A 278 25.21 6.17 -8.18
C PRO A 278 24.75 7.42 -7.39
N LEU A 279 23.58 7.96 -7.72
CA LEU A 279 23.01 9.16 -7.10
C LEU A 279 22.04 8.80 -5.98
N VAL A 280 21.02 7.99 -6.29
CA VAL A 280 19.94 7.61 -5.39
C VAL A 280 19.67 6.12 -5.45
N GLU A 281 19.20 5.56 -4.34
CA GLU A 281 18.77 4.17 -4.21
C GLU A 281 17.30 4.11 -3.79
N ILE A 282 16.49 3.27 -4.43
CA ILE A 282 15.11 3.01 -3.98
C ILE A 282 15.14 2.05 -2.78
N ILE A 283 14.51 2.46 -1.69
CA ILE A 283 14.41 1.71 -0.43
C ILE A 283 13.01 1.11 -0.26
N GLN A 284 11.97 1.91 -0.51
CA GLN A 284 10.59 1.42 -0.50
C GLN A 284 9.81 1.96 -1.68
N ASP A 285 8.89 1.16 -2.20
CA ASP A 285 7.98 1.54 -3.28
C ASP A 285 6.65 0.86 -3.03
N THR A 286 5.58 1.65 -2.82
CA THR A 286 4.25 1.10 -2.52
C THR A 286 3.39 0.83 -3.77
N VAL A 287 3.85 1.22 -4.95
CA VAL A 287 3.09 1.14 -6.20
C VAL A 287 3.68 0.07 -7.13
N GLY A 288 5.00 -0.02 -7.22
CA GLY A 288 5.70 -1.03 -8.03
C GLY A 288 5.76 -0.72 -9.53
N ARG A 289 5.10 0.35 -9.98
CA ARG A 289 4.99 0.78 -11.39
C ARG A 289 5.38 2.25 -11.53
N HIS A 290 6.46 2.48 -12.28
CA HIS A 290 7.03 3.80 -12.59
C HIS A 290 7.53 3.79 -14.03
N ASP A 291 7.76 4.97 -14.59
CA ASP A 291 8.29 5.14 -15.93
C ASP A 291 9.68 5.78 -15.91
N THR A 292 10.58 5.22 -16.73
CA THR A 292 11.91 5.79 -17.01
C THR A 292 12.16 5.86 -18.52
N PHE A 293 11.11 5.83 -19.34
CA PHE A 293 11.21 5.89 -20.81
C PHE A 293 10.82 7.26 -21.35
N GLY A 294 9.81 7.88 -20.74
CA GLY A 294 9.35 9.21 -21.10
C GLY A 294 10.29 10.32 -20.65
N LEU A 295 10.19 11.46 -21.31
CA LEU A 295 10.74 12.71 -20.82
C LEU A 295 9.72 13.39 -19.92
N ALA A 296 10.18 14.29 -19.06
CA ALA A 296 9.29 15.22 -18.37
C ALA A 296 8.46 15.99 -19.41
N CYS A 297 7.18 16.25 -19.07
CA CYS A 297 6.27 16.89 -20.01
C CYS A 297 6.83 18.24 -20.51
N ALA A 298 6.76 18.49 -21.82
CA ALA A 298 7.40 19.63 -22.48
C ALA A 298 6.40 20.34 -23.41
N SER A 299 6.62 21.64 -23.67
CA SER A 299 5.73 22.45 -24.52
C SER A 299 5.43 21.81 -25.88
N LYS A 300 6.44 21.20 -26.51
CA LYS A 300 6.29 20.49 -27.79
C LYS A 300 5.24 19.36 -27.75
N TYR A 301 5.14 18.63 -26.63
CA TYR A 301 4.18 17.54 -26.48
C TYR A 301 2.74 18.06 -26.62
N TYR A 302 2.45 19.16 -25.94
CA TYR A 302 1.13 19.80 -25.95
C TYR A 302 0.84 20.53 -27.26
N ASP A 303 1.83 21.24 -27.81
CA ASP A 303 1.69 21.95 -29.08
C ASP A 303 1.35 21.00 -30.24
N ASP A 304 1.99 19.82 -30.30
CA ASP A 304 1.74 18.83 -31.35
C ASP A 304 0.33 18.19 -31.22
N GLN A 305 -0.26 18.18 -30.02
CA GLN A 305 -1.64 17.74 -29.75
C GLN A 305 -2.68 18.87 -29.96
N GLY A 306 -2.23 20.10 -30.22
CA GLY A 306 -3.08 21.27 -30.44
C GLY A 306 -3.41 22.10 -29.17
N TYR A 307 -2.74 21.83 -28.05
CA TYR A 307 -2.90 22.54 -26.78
C TYR A 307 -1.78 23.57 -26.57
N PHE A 308 -1.87 24.69 -27.29
CA PHE A 308 -0.84 25.71 -27.25
C PHE A 308 -0.76 26.43 -25.89
N GLY A 309 0.46 26.59 -25.36
CA GLY A 309 0.70 27.32 -24.12
C GLY A 309 0.29 26.58 -22.85
N HIS A 310 0.08 25.28 -22.93
CA HIS A 310 -0.19 24.43 -21.77
C HIS A 310 1.00 24.45 -20.79
N LEU A 311 0.69 24.44 -19.48
CA LEU A 311 1.72 24.34 -18.45
C LEU A 311 2.45 23.01 -18.58
N ASN A 312 3.76 23.00 -18.35
CA ASN A 312 4.55 21.80 -18.51
C ASN A 312 5.66 21.70 -17.45
N CYS A 313 6.09 20.47 -17.24
CA CYS A 313 7.02 20.03 -16.22
C CYS A 313 8.41 20.59 -16.51
N THR A 314 8.82 20.59 -17.78
CA THR A 314 10.12 21.08 -18.21
C THR A 314 10.29 22.57 -17.95
N ASP A 315 9.30 23.40 -18.26
CA ASP A 315 9.32 24.84 -17.99
C ASP A 315 9.29 25.12 -16.48
N ASN A 316 8.48 24.36 -15.73
CA ASN A 316 8.45 24.42 -14.27
C ASN A 316 9.83 24.08 -13.65
N PHE A 317 10.51 23.06 -14.16
CA PHE A 317 11.87 22.72 -13.73
C PHE A 317 12.87 23.80 -14.10
N ASN A 318 12.83 24.31 -15.33
CA ASN A 318 13.73 25.36 -15.78
C ASN A 318 13.58 26.64 -14.93
N MET A 319 12.35 26.97 -14.51
CA MET A 319 12.09 28.10 -13.61
C MET A 319 12.74 27.90 -12.24
N GLN A 320 12.60 26.72 -11.63
CA GLN A 320 13.20 26.47 -10.31
C GLN A 320 14.69 26.21 -10.32
N LEU A 321 15.20 25.55 -11.35
CA LEU A 321 16.63 25.24 -11.46
C LEU A 321 17.46 26.46 -11.85
N LYS A 322 16.82 27.57 -12.25
CA LYS A 322 17.50 28.84 -12.58
C LYS A 322 18.38 29.37 -11.44
N GLN A 323 18.02 29.10 -10.19
CA GLN A 323 18.84 29.50 -9.03
C GLN A 323 20.20 28.80 -8.97
N TYR A 324 20.33 27.64 -9.61
CA TYR A 324 21.57 26.86 -9.68
C TYR A 324 22.39 27.16 -10.95
N TYR A 325 21.99 28.16 -11.74
CA TYR A 325 22.75 28.60 -12.91
C TYR A 325 24.09 29.24 -12.46
N PRO A 326 25.24 28.92 -13.12
CA PRO A 326 25.41 28.21 -14.38
C PRO A 326 25.64 26.69 -14.28
N ARG A 327 25.52 26.09 -13.08
CA ARG A 327 25.78 24.65 -12.87
C ARG A 327 24.77 23.75 -13.57
N ILE A 328 23.51 24.17 -13.60
CA ILE A 328 22.42 23.47 -14.30
C ILE A 328 21.90 24.40 -15.39
N LYS A 329 21.95 23.94 -16.65
CA LYS A 329 21.51 24.72 -17.81
C LYS A 329 20.07 24.36 -18.15
N PRO A 330 19.26 25.33 -18.62
CA PRO A 330 17.89 25.03 -19.06
C PRO A 330 17.91 24.09 -20.28
N ARG A 331 16.96 23.15 -20.31
CA ARG A 331 16.78 22.21 -21.42
C ARG A 331 15.37 22.29 -22.00
N SER A 332 15.22 21.90 -23.26
CA SER A 332 13.92 21.79 -23.93
C SER A 332 13.12 20.55 -23.52
N GLY A 333 13.78 19.56 -22.90
CA GLY A 333 13.16 18.36 -22.34
C GLY A 333 14.11 17.71 -21.36
N TRP A 334 13.61 17.36 -20.18
CA TRP A 334 14.41 16.70 -19.15
C TRP A 334 14.19 15.19 -19.16
N PRO A 335 15.25 14.36 -19.20
CA PRO A 335 15.13 12.95 -18.88
C PRO A 335 14.89 12.82 -17.38
N ALA A 336 13.66 12.48 -16.99
CA ALA A 336 13.22 12.35 -15.61
C ALA A 336 12.88 10.91 -15.27
N ILE A 337 12.80 10.61 -13.98
CA ILE A 337 12.08 9.44 -13.50
C ILE A 337 10.65 9.89 -13.24
N ASN A 338 9.70 9.29 -13.93
CA ASN A 338 8.28 9.62 -13.77
C ASN A 338 7.69 8.63 -12.76
N PHE A 339 7.66 9.02 -11.49
CA PHE A 339 7.07 8.23 -10.42
C PHE A 339 5.56 8.15 -10.58
N PHE A 340 5.01 7.00 -10.24
CA PHE A 340 3.60 6.61 -10.37
C PHE A 340 3.06 6.49 -11.81
N TYR A 341 3.85 6.90 -12.81
CA TYR A 341 3.40 6.89 -14.19
C TYR A 341 3.32 5.47 -14.77
N ASN A 342 2.15 5.10 -15.27
CA ASN A 342 1.85 3.77 -15.77
C ASN A 342 2.02 3.69 -17.29
N THR A 343 3.26 3.51 -17.72
CA THR A 343 3.60 3.24 -19.12
C THR A 343 4.02 1.78 -19.32
N ALA A 344 3.75 1.23 -20.49
CA ALA A 344 4.29 -0.07 -20.89
C ALA A 344 4.45 -0.18 -22.41
N PHE A 345 5.18 -1.21 -22.82
CA PHE A 345 5.23 -1.63 -24.22
C PHE A 345 4.28 -2.80 -24.43
N ASP A 346 3.46 -2.72 -25.48
CA ASP A 346 2.68 -3.86 -25.94
C ASP A 346 3.57 -4.87 -26.68
N ARG A 347 2.98 -5.99 -27.14
CA ARG A 347 3.70 -7.00 -27.93
C ARG A 347 4.25 -6.46 -29.26
N SER A 348 3.70 -5.34 -29.74
CA SER A 348 4.09 -4.65 -30.97
C SER A 348 5.17 -3.57 -30.72
N MET A 349 5.66 -3.43 -29.49
CA MET A 349 6.62 -2.40 -29.06
C MET A 349 6.08 -0.97 -29.15
N VAL A 350 4.77 -0.79 -29.07
CA VAL A 350 4.13 0.52 -28.93
C VAL A 350 4.14 0.90 -27.46
N LEU A 351 4.71 2.06 -27.15
CA LEU A 351 4.59 2.67 -25.83
C LEU A 351 3.16 3.18 -25.66
N TYR A 352 2.43 2.62 -24.70
CA TYR A 352 1.12 3.11 -24.30
C TYR A 352 1.17 3.65 -22.87
N LEU A 353 0.26 4.58 -22.59
CA LEU A 353 0.01 5.16 -21.29
C LEU A 353 -1.37 4.73 -20.80
N ASP A 354 -1.52 4.57 -19.50
CA ASP A 354 -2.76 4.19 -18.83
C ASP A 354 -2.83 4.85 -17.45
N GLU A 355 -3.97 4.75 -16.77
CA GLU A 355 -4.16 5.35 -15.46
C GLU A 355 -3.11 4.84 -14.44
N PRO A 356 -2.55 5.72 -13.60
CA PRO A 356 -1.66 5.32 -12.51
C PRO A 356 -2.32 4.35 -11.54
N TRP A 357 -1.50 3.48 -10.96
CA TRP A 357 -1.93 2.57 -9.90
C TRP A 357 -1.81 3.18 -8.50
N SER A 358 -1.31 4.43 -8.39
CA SER A 358 -1.14 5.12 -7.13
C SER A 358 -2.48 5.48 -6.49
N ARG A 359 -2.51 5.35 -5.17
CA ARG A 359 -3.66 5.70 -4.32
C ARG A 359 -3.26 6.78 -3.33
N PRO A 360 -4.25 7.46 -2.72
CA PRO A 360 -3.97 8.37 -1.63
C PRO A 360 -3.02 7.82 -0.57
N GLY A 361 -1.90 8.50 -0.35
CA GLY A 361 -0.87 8.13 0.62
C GLY A 361 0.13 7.08 0.15
N ASP A 362 0.06 6.61 -1.10
CA ASP A 362 1.14 5.82 -1.68
C ASP A 362 2.42 6.65 -1.82
N TYR A 363 3.57 5.99 -1.65
CA TYR A 363 4.84 6.69 -1.65
C TYR A 363 6.00 5.85 -2.20
N VAL A 364 7.01 6.58 -2.65
CA VAL A 364 8.33 6.04 -2.98
C VAL A 364 9.35 6.64 -2.02
N LEU A 365 10.15 5.79 -1.39
CA LEU A 365 11.22 6.18 -0.49
C LEU A 365 12.58 5.92 -1.15
N LEU A 366 13.34 6.98 -1.32
CA LEU A 366 14.69 6.98 -1.88
C LEU A 366 15.72 7.29 -0.78
N ARG A 367 16.94 6.80 -0.94
CA ARG A 367 18.11 7.18 -0.14
C ARG A 367 19.14 7.85 -1.04
N ALA A 368 19.59 9.04 -0.66
CA ALA A 368 20.68 9.72 -1.35
C ALA A 368 22.03 9.04 -1.03
N LEU A 369 22.79 8.66 -2.05
CA LEU A 369 24.13 8.06 -1.89
C LEU A 369 25.24 9.11 -1.95
N THR A 370 24.97 10.23 -2.61
CA THR A 370 25.85 11.39 -2.74
C THR A 370 25.08 12.66 -2.37
N ASN A 371 25.77 13.80 -2.25
CA ASN A 371 25.09 15.08 -2.11
C ASN A 371 24.45 15.43 -3.46
N ILE A 372 23.15 15.64 -3.47
CA ILE A 372 22.38 15.84 -4.70
C ILE A 372 21.49 17.07 -4.61
N ILE A 373 21.29 17.72 -5.75
CA ILE A 373 20.22 18.70 -5.96
C ILE A 373 19.09 17.96 -6.64
N CYS A 374 17.91 17.95 -6.03
CA CYS A 374 16.74 17.31 -6.58
C CYS A 374 15.69 18.34 -7.00
N ALA A 375 14.86 17.96 -7.96
CA ALA A 375 13.64 18.68 -8.26
C ALA A 375 12.50 17.68 -8.49
N SER A 376 11.33 18.02 -7.99
CA SER A 376 10.11 17.26 -8.21
C SER A 376 9.00 18.16 -8.72
N SER A 377 8.15 17.65 -9.60
CA SER A 377 6.96 18.35 -10.08
C SER A 377 5.70 17.55 -9.83
N ALA A 378 4.58 18.26 -9.66
CA ALA A 378 3.24 17.70 -9.85
C ALA A 378 2.89 17.94 -11.32
N CYS A 379 2.88 16.85 -12.10
CA CYS A 379 2.63 16.90 -13.54
C CYS A 379 1.28 17.60 -13.83
N PRO A 380 1.23 18.65 -14.66
CA PRO A 380 0.00 19.38 -15.01
C PRO A 380 -0.87 18.66 -16.04
N ASP A 381 -0.47 17.46 -16.49
CA ASP A 381 -1.08 16.80 -17.64
C ASP A 381 -2.54 16.42 -17.38
N ASP A 382 -3.45 17.04 -18.13
CA ASP A 382 -4.91 16.85 -18.05
C ASP A 382 -5.51 16.39 -19.38
N ILE A 383 -4.69 16.23 -20.43
CA ILE A 383 -5.13 15.86 -21.78
C ILE A 383 -5.20 14.35 -22.00
N ASP A 384 -4.57 13.56 -21.12
CA ASP A 384 -4.55 12.11 -21.19
C ASP A 384 -4.72 11.44 -19.82
N ALA A 385 -4.67 10.10 -19.80
CA ALA A 385 -4.92 9.31 -18.60
C ALA A 385 -3.77 9.35 -17.58
N ALA A 386 -2.66 10.04 -17.86
CA ALA A 386 -1.45 10.04 -17.02
C ALA A 386 -1.71 10.45 -15.58
N ASN A 387 -2.60 11.41 -15.32
CA ASN A 387 -2.96 11.84 -13.96
C ASN A 387 -4.40 11.48 -13.57
N GLY A 388 -5.00 10.50 -14.26
CA GLY A 388 -6.43 10.20 -14.08
C GLY A 388 -7.34 11.39 -14.40
N TRP A 389 -6.93 12.24 -15.36
CA TRP A 389 -7.64 13.44 -15.85
C TRP A 389 -7.81 14.59 -14.85
N ASN A 390 -7.29 14.48 -13.62
CA ASN A 390 -7.43 15.52 -12.61
C ASN A 390 -6.10 15.73 -11.86
N PRO A 391 -5.27 16.70 -12.27
CA PRO A 391 -4.02 16.97 -11.60
C PRO A 391 -4.22 17.35 -10.12
N THR A 392 -3.52 16.66 -9.23
CA THR A 392 -3.52 16.90 -7.79
C THR A 392 -2.10 17.23 -7.28
N ASP A 393 -1.96 17.43 -5.98
CA ASP A 393 -0.69 17.82 -5.37
C ASP A 393 0.19 16.60 -5.06
N ILE A 394 1.50 16.83 -5.05
CA ILE A 394 2.50 15.88 -4.55
C ILE A 394 3.10 16.41 -3.26
N HIS A 395 3.42 15.51 -2.34
CA HIS A 395 4.05 15.85 -1.08
C HIS A 395 5.42 15.20 -0.96
N VAL A 396 6.44 15.98 -0.60
CA VAL A 396 7.83 15.53 -0.48
C VAL A 396 8.31 15.75 0.94
N ARG A 397 8.80 14.68 1.58
CA ARG A 397 9.45 14.73 2.88
C ARG A 397 10.89 14.30 2.77
N VAL A 398 11.77 15.01 3.46
CA VAL A 398 13.17 14.61 3.62
C VAL A 398 13.43 14.29 5.08
N TYR A 399 13.91 13.09 5.34
CA TYR A 399 14.28 12.62 6.67
C TYR A 399 15.80 12.68 6.86
N ASP A 400 16.21 12.98 8.08
CA ASP A 400 17.63 12.95 8.44
C ASP A 400 18.17 11.52 8.61
N THR A 401 19.48 11.42 8.84
CA THR A 401 20.18 10.14 9.03
C THR A 401 20.08 9.60 10.47
N THR A 402 19.35 10.26 11.37
CA THR A 402 19.37 9.93 12.80
C THR A 402 18.38 8.83 13.13
N ILE A 403 18.87 7.60 12.97
CA ILE A 403 18.47 6.34 13.65
C ILE A 403 17.12 5.73 13.23
N THR A 404 17.17 4.88 12.20
CA THR A 404 16.91 3.42 12.18
C THR A 404 17.08 3.03 10.72
N PRO A 405 17.86 1.99 10.35
CA PRO A 405 17.91 1.58 8.95
C PRO A 405 16.52 1.13 8.51
N ILE A 406 15.90 1.91 7.62
CA ILE A 406 14.58 1.61 7.09
C ILE A 406 14.67 0.30 6.29
N SER A 407 13.81 -0.68 6.60
CA SER A 407 13.81 -1.95 5.89
C SER A 407 13.45 -1.71 4.42
N LYS A 408 14.21 -2.36 3.53
CA LYS A 408 13.87 -2.33 2.11
C LYS A 408 12.57 -3.12 1.90
N GLY A 409 11.68 -2.61 1.06
CA GLY A 409 10.39 -3.26 0.82
C GLY A 409 9.73 -2.82 -0.46
N ILE A 410 9.31 -3.77 -1.29
CA ILE A 410 8.38 -3.52 -2.39
C ILE A 410 6.99 -3.80 -1.83
N ALA A 411 6.02 -2.91 -2.00
CA ALA A 411 4.67 -3.27 -1.65
C ALA A 411 4.05 -4.14 -2.73
N TYR A 412 3.39 -5.19 -2.28
CA TYR A 412 2.54 -6.02 -3.09
C TYR A 412 1.09 -5.88 -2.65
N ARG A 413 0.21 -5.75 -3.63
CA ARG A 413 -1.25 -5.79 -3.43
C ARG A 413 -1.76 -7.13 -3.97
N ILE A 414 -2.52 -7.86 -3.16
CA ILE A 414 -3.12 -9.15 -3.55
C ILE A 414 -4.27 -8.91 -4.54
N THR A 415 -5.06 -7.87 -4.30
CA THR A 415 -6.10 -7.36 -5.20
C THR A 415 -5.92 -5.85 -5.36
N SER A 416 -6.46 -5.27 -6.43
CA SER A 416 -6.44 -3.81 -6.66
C SER A 416 -6.76 -3.05 -5.37
N ASP A 417 -7.85 -3.42 -4.69
CA ASP A 417 -8.36 -2.83 -3.44
C ASP A 417 -7.53 -3.04 -2.16
N SER A 418 -6.60 -3.98 -2.11
CA SER A 418 -5.91 -4.35 -0.87
C SER A 418 -4.88 -3.29 -0.42
N VAL A 419 -4.66 -3.14 0.89
CA VAL A 419 -3.60 -2.29 1.47
C VAL A 419 -2.23 -2.78 0.98
N PRO A 420 -1.29 -1.87 0.61
CA PRO A 420 0.03 -2.28 0.12
C PRO A 420 0.81 -2.97 1.24
N ARG A 421 1.22 -4.24 1.04
CA ARG A 421 2.04 -4.99 2.00
C ARG A 421 3.50 -5.00 1.55
N LEU A 422 4.38 -4.36 2.32
CA LEU A 422 5.82 -4.35 2.05
C LEU A 422 6.43 -5.75 2.15
N THR A 423 7.43 -6.03 1.32
CA THR A 423 8.26 -7.25 1.39
C THR A 423 8.82 -7.41 2.80
N ARG A 424 8.67 -8.60 3.36
CA ARG A 424 9.06 -8.92 4.74
C ARG A 424 10.34 -9.74 4.77
N GLU A 425 11.10 -9.58 5.84
CA GLU A 425 12.19 -10.49 6.16
C GLU A 425 11.62 -11.79 6.76
N THR A 426 12.19 -12.93 6.38
CA THR A 426 11.84 -14.21 7.01
C THR A 426 12.46 -14.32 8.40
N SER A 427 11.98 -15.25 9.22
CA SER A 427 12.60 -15.50 10.55
C SER A 427 14.05 -15.97 10.45
N PHE A 428 14.48 -16.47 9.28
CA PHE A 428 15.85 -16.88 9.00
C PHE A 428 16.74 -15.72 8.49
N HIS A 429 16.17 -14.55 8.18
CA HIS A 429 16.89 -13.41 7.63
C HIS A 429 18.08 -12.93 8.49
N PRO A 430 18.01 -12.87 9.84
CA PRO A 430 19.16 -12.48 10.65
C PRO A 430 20.37 -13.41 10.50
N CYS A 431 20.16 -14.68 10.15
CA CYS A 431 21.23 -15.63 9.89
C CYS A 431 21.71 -15.56 8.44
N THR A 432 20.79 -15.51 7.47
CA THR A 432 21.14 -15.52 6.05
C THR A 432 21.79 -14.21 5.59
N SER A 433 21.42 -13.07 6.18
CA SER A 433 22.02 -11.75 5.89
C SER A 433 23.50 -11.63 6.27
N GLN A 434 24.00 -12.50 7.15
CA GLN A 434 25.44 -12.59 7.46
C GLN A 434 26.20 -13.35 6.37
N LEU A 435 25.53 -14.28 5.68
CA LEU A 435 26.10 -15.15 4.67
C LEU A 435 26.02 -14.55 3.26
N THR A 436 25.06 -13.66 3.02
CA THR A 436 24.92 -12.98 1.73
C THR A 436 24.34 -11.58 1.85
N GLN A 437 24.61 -10.75 0.85
CA GLN A 437 23.92 -9.49 0.61
C GLN A 437 22.95 -9.57 -0.56
N THR A 438 22.90 -10.71 -1.26
CA THR A 438 22.10 -10.90 -2.46
C THR A 438 20.75 -11.51 -2.08
N PHE A 439 19.73 -10.66 -2.03
CA PHE A 439 18.36 -11.05 -1.77
C PHE A 439 17.47 -10.75 -2.99
N VAL A 440 16.45 -11.59 -3.18
CA VAL A 440 15.39 -11.39 -4.16
C VAL A 440 14.04 -11.35 -3.44
N ASP A 441 13.11 -10.56 -3.95
CA ASP A 441 11.71 -10.67 -3.55
C ASP A 441 11.13 -11.95 -4.15
N TYR A 442 10.72 -12.86 -3.27
CA TYR A 442 9.92 -14.01 -3.65
C TYR A 442 8.64 -14.06 -2.83
N ARG A 443 7.52 -13.77 -3.48
CA ARG A 443 6.16 -13.78 -2.89
C ARG A 443 6.03 -12.89 -1.66
N ASN A 444 6.69 -11.73 -1.65
CA ASN A 444 6.72 -10.73 -0.57
C ASN A 444 7.64 -11.11 0.60
N TYR A 445 8.59 -12.02 0.38
CA TYR A 445 9.65 -12.32 1.33
C TYR A 445 11.03 -12.11 0.71
N TRP A 446 11.97 -11.59 1.51
CA TRP A 446 13.37 -11.50 1.13
C TRP A 446 14.06 -12.85 1.28
N LEU A 447 14.44 -13.47 0.16
CA LEU A 447 15.18 -14.73 0.13
C LEU A 447 16.57 -14.56 -0.46
N ALA A 448 17.55 -15.23 0.15
CA ALA A 448 18.91 -15.31 -0.36
C ALA A 448 18.91 -16.07 -1.71
N THR A 449 19.52 -15.48 -2.74
CA THR A 449 19.69 -16.14 -4.05
C THR A 449 21.02 -16.85 -4.20
N GLU A 450 22.06 -16.38 -3.50
CA GLU A 450 23.42 -16.90 -3.59
C GLU A 450 24.13 -16.65 -2.26
N TYR A 451 24.89 -17.62 -1.76
CA TYR A 451 25.74 -17.45 -0.58
C TYR A 451 27.18 -17.09 -0.95
N ARG A 452 27.78 -16.15 -0.22
CA ARG A 452 29.16 -15.71 -0.52
C ARG A 452 30.14 -16.88 -0.39
N ASN A 453 31.06 -16.95 -1.36
CA ASN A 453 32.13 -17.95 -1.47
C ASN A 453 31.70 -19.35 -1.94
N TYR A 454 30.41 -19.57 -2.24
CA TYR A 454 29.91 -20.82 -2.77
C TYR A 454 29.28 -20.56 -4.14
N GLY A 455 29.69 -21.32 -5.16
CA GLY A 455 29.07 -21.22 -6.48
C GLY A 455 27.79 -22.06 -6.55
N ILE A 456 26.98 -21.80 -7.59
CA ILE A 456 25.75 -22.58 -7.89
C ILE A 456 26.01 -24.10 -7.89
N LEU A 457 27.18 -24.53 -8.40
CA LEU A 457 27.56 -25.94 -8.45
C LEU A 457 27.86 -26.51 -7.06
N ASP A 458 28.53 -25.76 -6.19
CA ASP A 458 28.85 -26.20 -4.83
C ASP A 458 27.58 -26.27 -3.97
N GLU A 459 26.67 -25.30 -4.13
CA GLU A 459 25.34 -25.34 -3.48
C GLU A 459 24.52 -26.55 -3.96
N TYR A 460 24.56 -26.87 -5.25
CA TYR A 460 23.88 -28.04 -5.82
C TYR A 460 24.41 -29.36 -5.25
N TRP A 461 25.73 -29.55 -5.24
CA TRP A 461 26.35 -30.75 -4.68
C TRP A 461 26.16 -30.81 -3.16
N GLY A 462 26.23 -29.68 -2.46
CA GLY A 462 25.91 -29.58 -1.05
C GLY A 462 24.50 -30.05 -0.72
N CYS A 463 23.49 -29.65 -1.52
CA CYS A 463 22.12 -30.14 -1.35
C CYS A 463 21.95 -31.64 -1.61
N ARG A 464 22.81 -32.25 -2.44
CA ARG A 464 22.72 -33.68 -2.80
C ARG A 464 23.52 -34.60 -1.89
N GLU A 465 24.69 -34.17 -1.45
CA GLU A 465 25.65 -34.98 -0.70
C GLU A 465 25.61 -34.72 0.80
N HIS A 466 24.96 -33.63 1.23
CA HIS A 466 24.85 -33.22 2.63
C HIS A 466 23.41 -32.90 3.04
N VAL A 467 23.24 -32.38 4.25
CA VAL A 467 21.94 -31.98 4.81
C VAL A 467 21.63 -30.54 4.41
N SER A 468 20.49 -30.34 3.74
CA SER A 468 19.98 -29.02 3.38
C SER A 468 18.87 -28.56 4.33
N ILE A 469 18.91 -27.30 4.78
CA ILE A 469 17.81 -26.62 5.45
C ILE A 469 17.21 -25.63 4.45
N MET A 470 15.89 -25.68 4.26
CA MET A 470 15.18 -24.82 3.30
C MET A 470 14.21 -23.89 4.03
N ASP A 471 14.27 -22.61 3.69
CA ASP A 471 13.30 -21.63 4.17
C ASP A 471 11.99 -21.76 3.39
N LEU A 472 10.96 -22.27 4.05
CA LEU A 472 9.61 -22.43 3.50
C LEU A 472 8.63 -21.36 3.97
N SER A 473 9.09 -20.28 4.64
CA SER A 473 8.25 -19.11 4.95
C SER A 473 7.47 -18.53 3.76
N PRO A 474 8.00 -18.46 2.52
CA PRO A 474 7.24 -17.95 1.37
C PRO A 474 6.23 -18.94 0.78
N LEU A 475 6.19 -20.18 1.28
CA LEU A 475 5.30 -21.20 0.76
C LEU A 475 3.86 -20.87 1.18
N ARG A 476 3.06 -20.42 0.22
CA ARG A 476 1.64 -20.18 0.43
C ARG A 476 0.91 -21.51 0.51
N LYS A 477 0.13 -21.68 1.57
CA LYS A 477 -0.82 -22.77 1.73
C LYS A 477 -2.21 -22.17 1.60
N PHE A 478 -3.06 -22.85 0.84
CA PHE A 478 -4.45 -22.46 0.65
C PHE A 478 -5.30 -23.62 1.13
N GLU A 479 -6.32 -23.30 1.91
CA GLU A 479 -7.39 -24.21 2.21
C GLU A 479 -8.61 -23.76 1.41
N ILE A 480 -9.29 -24.72 0.78
CA ILE A 480 -10.44 -24.45 -0.09
C ILE A 480 -11.63 -25.14 0.54
N LEU A 481 -12.56 -24.34 1.06
CA LEU A 481 -13.73 -24.78 1.80
C LEU A 481 -14.99 -24.39 1.02
N GLY A 482 -16.04 -25.21 1.10
CA GLY A 482 -17.33 -24.92 0.51
C GLY A 482 -17.95 -26.13 -0.20
N PRO A 483 -19.25 -26.07 -0.52
CA PRO A 483 -19.98 -27.18 -1.14
C PRO A 483 -19.41 -27.56 -2.51
N ASP A 484 -18.90 -26.59 -3.26
CA ASP A 484 -18.35 -26.78 -4.61
C ASP A 484 -16.81 -26.86 -4.66
N SER A 485 -16.15 -26.94 -3.50
CA SER A 485 -14.68 -26.98 -3.40
C SER A 485 -14.05 -28.11 -4.23
N GLU A 486 -14.64 -29.31 -4.18
CA GLU A 486 -14.20 -30.46 -4.96
C GLU A 486 -14.32 -30.20 -6.47
N ASN A 487 -15.42 -29.57 -6.90
CA ASN A 487 -15.65 -29.29 -8.32
C ASN A 487 -14.68 -28.21 -8.84
N LEU A 488 -14.47 -27.15 -8.07
CA LEU A 488 -13.48 -26.12 -8.37
C LEU A 488 -12.07 -26.72 -8.53
N LEU A 489 -11.66 -27.57 -7.58
CA LEU A 489 -10.37 -28.24 -7.63
C LEU A 489 -10.26 -29.21 -8.81
N GLN A 490 -11.35 -29.88 -9.17
CA GLN A 490 -11.40 -30.78 -10.33
C GLN A 490 -11.27 -30.04 -11.67
N ILE A 491 -11.69 -28.78 -11.76
CA ILE A 491 -11.54 -27.94 -12.96
C ILE A 491 -10.15 -27.31 -13.02
N THR A 492 -9.63 -26.85 -11.88
CA THR A 492 -8.37 -26.09 -11.82
C THR A 492 -7.12 -26.97 -11.87
N LEU A 493 -7.21 -28.23 -11.47
CA LEU A 493 -6.06 -29.14 -11.39
C LEU A 493 -6.06 -30.14 -12.54
N THR A 494 -4.86 -30.45 -13.05
CA THR A 494 -4.70 -31.43 -14.13
C THR A 494 -4.96 -32.87 -13.70
N ARG A 495 -4.93 -33.15 -12.39
CA ARG A 495 -5.24 -34.46 -11.81
C ARG A 495 -6.66 -34.54 -11.29
N SER A 496 -7.24 -35.74 -11.36
CA SER A 496 -8.59 -35.97 -10.82
C SER A 496 -8.57 -36.06 -9.30
N ILE A 497 -9.12 -35.02 -8.66
CA ILE A 497 -9.25 -34.93 -7.20
C ILE A 497 -10.26 -35.95 -6.67
N LYS A 498 -11.27 -36.29 -7.47
CA LYS A 498 -12.25 -37.35 -7.15
C LYS A 498 -11.64 -38.72 -6.90
N LYS A 499 -10.44 -38.97 -7.42
CA LYS A 499 -9.73 -40.25 -7.29
C LYS A 499 -8.75 -40.24 -6.11
N MET A 500 -8.59 -39.12 -5.42
CA MET A 500 -7.71 -39.02 -4.28
C MET A 500 -8.37 -39.59 -3.03
N SER A 501 -7.60 -40.33 -2.24
CA SER A 501 -8.04 -40.78 -0.93
C SER A 501 -7.85 -39.68 0.12
N ILE A 502 -8.67 -39.68 1.17
CA ILE A 502 -8.52 -38.77 2.31
C ILE A 502 -7.11 -38.94 2.91
N GLY A 503 -6.39 -37.83 3.12
CA GLY A 503 -5.01 -37.82 3.64
C GLY A 503 -3.92 -38.05 2.58
N GLN A 504 -4.27 -38.24 1.31
CA GLN A 504 -3.30 -38.45 0.23
C GLN A 504 -2.69 -37.11 -0.24
N ILE A 505 -1.35 -37.07 -0.31
CA ILE A 505 -0.60 -35.94 -0.86
C ILE A 505 -0.30 -36.21 -2.34
N THR A 506 -0.50 -35.22 -3.21
CA THR A 506 -0.21 -35.32 -4.64
C THR A 506 0.47 -34.06 -5.15
N TYR A 507 1.37 -34.23 -6.12
CA TYR A 507 1.86 -33.13 -6.94
C TYR A 507 0.98 -33.00 -8.18
N THR A 508 0.54 -31.79 -8.46
CA THR A 508 -0.30 -31.48 -9.63
C THR A 508 0.05 -30.10 -10.17
N ALA A 509 -0.23 -29.90 -11.46
CA ALA A 509 -0.18 -28.58 -12.06
C ALA A 509 -1.56 -27.91 -11.92
N ILE A 510 -1.54 -26.58 -11.81
CA ILE A 510 -2.74 -25.73 -11.88
C ILE A 510 -2.85 -25.23 -13.32
N CYS A 511 -4.03 -25.36 -13.91
CA CYS A 511 -4.34 -24.76 -15.21
C CYS A 511 -4.52 -23.24 -15.01
N SER A 512 -3.63 -22.42 -15.57
CA SER A 512 -3.86 -20.97 -15.68
C SER A 512 -4.86 -20.74 -16.81
N GLY A 513 -5.95 -20.01 -16.54
CA GLY A 513 -7.02 -19.73 -17.51
C GLY A 513 -6.68 -18.69 -18.57
N GLU A 514 -5.40 -18.55 -18.94
CA GLU A 514 -4.97 -17.76 -20.11
C GLU A 514 -5.17 -18.54 -21.41
#